data_AF-A0A0D2C0N3-F1
#
_entry.id   AF-A0A0D2C0N3-F1
#
_cell.length_a   1.000
_cell.length_b   1.000
_cell.length_c   1.000
_cell.angle_alpha   90.00
_cell.angle_beta   90.00
_cell.angle_gamma   90.00
#
_symmetry.space_group_name_H-M   'P 1'
#
loop_
_entity.id
_entity.type
_entity.pdbx_description
1 polymer ?
#
loop_
_entity_poly.entity_id
_entity_poly.type
_entity_poly.pdbx_seq_one_letter_code
_entity_poly.pdbx_strand_id
1 'polypeptide(L)'
;MDSVDNNLILSLAARLRHRVEEVERAYISAARNIRTVLRRQSINTSHPTPDRPVCKFVGEEQLFKCLGIFSVADALFTLARIYDEAHVALCKAIAAARRGRIHNEGFRRDPYIDLRVLTDQLHEADKAVEGQIVLHTSLGNDSRLTATFQPLEPMSFDNLQRLSSLADLLPGETTFSLNYAGIGSGGGSDIISASLLGHLLRTFSKTMSLLISTRPLAIGSRDEKSSKLMIKREVYNHGGHATTYGRPVPGTFRITEYTSAEGCNLETIPLPYYAQIFMVLDQDRSRLEIPDDDKADLTDQFYAVLNQSMDPINTVLIVDTGGGVFGAATNGGGTTPRQGFRVQKAISPLSPEYNLVTAVMAPGLDAPHDAPETALKAGGVVYRPTGDEKRMLLDVLANRYKMDGSDPSRISKAMLALRARLRGVVGWTSLDLPAAIVDTWDNPWSSFVYIRECLSDIIFMPTTKLLPLIEPLDGEGTNLSPVVEPLEGKKYSSMVWRRQPRGFLDLWIAIESKGIS
;
A
#
# COMPACT_ATOMS: atom_id res chain seq x y z
N MET A 1 -28.04 16.89 12.35
CA MET A 1 -27.90 15.45 12.62
C MET A 1 -29.11 14.78 12.01
N ASP A 2 -28.94 13.77 11.17
CA ASP A 2 -30.08 13.10 10.53
C ASP A 2 -30.69 12.03 11.46
N SER A 3 -31.85 11.47 11.09
CA SER A 3 -32.54 10.46 11.92
C SER A 3 -31.72 9.19 12.13
N VAL A 4 -30.80 8.87 11.22
CA VAL A 4 -29.90 7.72 11.30
C VAL A 4 -28.87 7.93 12.40
N ASP A 5 -28.20 9.09 12.42
CA ASP A 5 -27.22 9.44 13.44
C ASP A 5 -27.85 9.44 14.85
N ASN A 6 -29.06 9.98 15.00
CA ASN A 6 -29.76 9.99 16.30
C ASN A 6 -30.04 8.57 16.81
N ASN A 7 -30.56 7.69 15.95
CA ASN A 7 -30.82 6.29 16.32
C ASN A 7 -29.54 5.54 16.66
N LEU A 8 -28.46 5.77 15.90
CA LEU A 8 -27.14 5.21 16.18
C LEU A 8 -26.62 5.65 17.55
N ILE A 9 -26.68 6.95 17.86
CA ILE A 9 -26.20 7.50 19.14
C ILE A 9 -26.97 6.90 20.32
N LEU A 10 -28.30 6.83 20.22
CA LEU A 10 -29.14 6.22 21.25
C LEU A 10 -28.80 4.73 21.46
N SER A 11 -28.58 3.99 20.37
CA SER A 11 -28.18 2.59 20.42
C SER A 11 -26.81 2.41 21.07
N LEU A 12 -25.82 3.21 20.68
CA LEU A 12 -24.47 3.17 21.23
C LEU A 12 -24.46 3.51 22.73
N ALA A 13 -25.19 4.55 23.14
CA ALA A 13 -25.31 4.94 24.55
C ALA A 13 -25.93 3.81 25.39
N ALA A 14 -27.00 3.18 24.90
CA ALA A 14 -27.63 2.06 25.60
C ALA A 14 -26.70 0.85 25.72
N ARG A 15 -26.01 0.46 24.64
CA ARG A 15 -25.15 -0.74 24.61
C ARG A 15 -23.84 -0.55 25.38
N LEU A 16 -23.20 0.61 25.25
CA LEU A 16 -21.99 0.96 26.00
C LEU A 16 -22.28 1.39 27.45
N ARG A 17 -23.55 1.61 27.82
CA ARG A 17 -23.99 2.08 29.14
C ARG A 17 -23.44 3.46 29.53
N HIS A 18 -23.28 4.34 28.55
CA HIS A 18 -22.95 5.76 28.76
C HIS A 18 -24.18 6.65 28.63
N ARG A 19 -24.06 7.89 29.10
CA ARG A 19 -25.09 8.92 28.90
C ARG A 19 -25.17 9.31 27.43
N VAL A 20 -26.38 9.55 26.93
CA VAL A 20 -26.62 9.91 25.53
C VAL A 20 -25.83 11.17 25.14
N GLU A 21 -25.78 12.17 26.03
CA GLU A 21 -25.09 13.44 25.80
C GLU A 21 -23.56 13.29 25.77
N GLU A 22 -23.01 12.26 26.42
CA GLU A 22 -21.58 11.94 26.35
C GLU A 22 -21.23 11.27 25.02
N VAL A 23 -22.07 10.32 24.58
CA VAL A 23 -21.92 9.64 23.29
C VAL A 23 -22.11 10.61 22.12
N GLU A 24 -23.12 11.47 22.18
CA GLU A 24 -23.36 12.49 21.15
C GLU A 24 -22.14 13.42 21.00
N ARG A 25 -21.64 13.97 22.11
CA ARG A 25 -20.45 14.84 22.08
C ARG A 25 -19.23 14.13 21.51
N ALA A 26 -18.96 12.92 21.98
CA ALA A 26 -17.84 12.12 21.49
C ALA A 26 -17.98 11.83 20.00
N TYR A 27 -19.16 11.38 19.54
CA TYR A 27 -19.46 11.08 18.14
C TYR A 27 -19.28 12.30 17.24
N ILE A 28 -19.81 13.47 17.62
CA ILE A 28 -19.68 14.71 16.84
C ILE A 28 -18.23 15.16 16.74
N SER A 29 -17.47 15.05 17.84
CA SER A 29 -16.05 15.43 17.90
C SER A 29 -15.11 14.43 17.22
N ALA A 30 -15.58 13.22 16.97
CA ALA A 30 -14.78 12.16 16.39
C ALA A 30 -14.34 12.49 14.95
N ALA A 31 -13.17 11.97 14.57
CA ALA A 31 -12.70 12.01 13.19
C ALA A 31 -13.79 11.53 12.22
N ARG A 32 -13.88 12.14 11.03
CA ARG A 32 -14.93 11.87 10.05
C ARG A 32 -15.13 10.38 9.78
N ASN A 33 -14.04 9.64 9.62
CA ASN A 33 -14.11 8.23 9.25
C ASN A 33 -14.53 7.29 10.39
N ILE A 34 -14.43 7.71 11.65
CA ILE A 34 -15.06 6.98 12.77
C ILE A 34 -16.59 7.01 12.58
N ARG A 35 -17.15 8.21 12.34
CA ARG A 35 -18.59 8.38 12.07
C ARG A 35 -19.02 7.64 10.81
N THR A 36 -18.28 7.77 9.72
CA THR A 36 -18.57 7.07 8.45
C THR A 36 -18.69 5.56 8.66
N VAL A 37 -17.73 4.95 9.38
CA VAL A 37 -17.73 3.50 9.62
C VAL A 37 -18.86 3.06 10.54
N LEU A 38 -19.09 3.78 11.65
CA LEU A 38 -20.18 3.44 12.58
C LEU A 38 -21.57 3.60 11.90
N ARG A 39 -21.75 4.66 11.11
CA ARG A 39 -22.98 4.91 10.34
C ARG A 39 -23.18 3.85 9.27
N ARG A 40 -22.14 3.47 8.53
CA ARG A 40 -22.17 2.36 7.55
C ARG A 40 -22.67 1.08 8.20
N GLN A 41 -22.10 0.70 9.35
CA GLN A 41 -22.52 -0.50 10.06
C GLN A 41 -23.99 -0.43 10.46
N SER A 42 -24.43 0.69 11.04
CA SER A 42 -25.82 0.90 11.47
C SER A 42 -26.83 0.78 10.33
N ILE A 43 -26.56 1.45 9.21
CA ILE A 43 -27.43 1.43 8.03
C ILE A 43 -27.51 0.00 7.46
N ASN A 44 -26.35 -0.63 7.27
CA ASN A 44 -26.28 -1.96 6.67
C ASN A 44 -26.98 -3.01 7.55
N THR A 45 -26.80 -2.96 8.88
CA THR A 45 -27.52 -3.85 9.81
C THR A 45 -29.03 -3.64 9.76
N SER A 46 -29.49 -2.39 9.63
CA SER A 46 -30.92 -2.08 9.56
C SER A 46 -31.54 -2.46 8.23
N HIS A 47 -30.80 -2.33 7.13
CA HIS A 47 -31.27 -2.47 5.76
C HIS A 47 -30.31 -3.34 4.92
N PRO A 48 -30.17 -4.64 5.24
CA PRO A 48 -29.26 -5.51 4.51
C PRO A 48 -29.72 -5.70 3.07
N THR A 49 -28.79 -5.62 2.12
CA THR A 49 -29.05 -5.95 0.70
C THR A 49 -28.07 -6.99 0.19
N PRO A 50 -28.43 -7.80 -0.82
CA PRO A 50 -27.51 -8.79 -1.40
C PRO A 50 -26.22 -8.18 -1.94
N ASP A 51 -26.27 -6.93 -2.42
CA ASP A 51 -25.13 -6.19 -2.96
C ASP A 51 -24.27 -5.55 -1.86
N ARG A 52 -24.76 -5.52 -0.61
CA ARG A 52 -24.09 -4.94 0.57
C ARG A 52 -24.16 -5.90 1.75
N PRO A 53 -23.51 -7.08 1.64
CA PRO A 53 -23.58 -8.11 2.67
C PRO A 53 -22.97 -7.63 3.98
N VAL A 54 -23.62 -7.92 5.11
CA VAL A 54 -23.19 -7.42 6.43
C VAL A 54 -22.48 -8.52 7.20
N CYS A 55 -21.35 -8.18 7.84
CA CYS A 55 -20.71 -9.07 8.80
C CYS A 55 -21.62 -9.30 10.01
N LYS A 56 -21.90 -10.56 10.30
CA LYS A 56 -22.51 -11.01 11.55
C LYS A 56 -21.41 -11.12 12.60
N PHE A 57 -21.61 -10.45 13.73
CA PHE A 57 -20.66 -10.46 14.84
C PHE A 57 -21.18 -11.32 15.99
N VAL A 58 -20.39 -12.31 16.41
CA VAL A 58 -20.69 -13.12 17.60
C VAL A 58 -19.80 -12.69 18.76
N GLY A 59 -20.41 -12.55 19.95
CA GLY A 59 -19.75 -11.94 21.11
C GLY A 59 -19.84 -10.40 21.13
N GLU A 60 -20.56 -9.78 20.20
CA GLU A 60 -20.64 -8.31 20.11
C GLU A 60 -21.21 -7.67 21.38
N GLU A 61 -22.24 -8.26 22.00
CA GLU A 61 -22.78 -7.77 23.28
C GLU A 61 -21.76 -7.79 24.42
N GLN A 62 -20.89 -8.79 24.45
CA GLN A 62 -19.79 -8.87 25.43
C GLN A 62 -18.75 -7.80 25.13
N LEU A 63 -18.42 -7.57 23.84
CA LEU A 63 -17.55 -6.49 23.41
C LEU A 63 -18.08 -5.14 23.88
N PHE A 64 -19.37 -4.83 23.67
CA PHE A 64 -19.98 -3.58 24.12
C PHE A 64 -19.87 -3.37 25.65
N LYS A 65 -20.07 -4.43 26.43
CA LYS A 65 -19.91 -4.37 27.89
C LYS A 65 -18.46 -4.08 28.29
N CYS A 66 -17.49 -4.67 27.59
CA CYS A 66 -16.08 -4.43 27.84
C CYS A 66 -15.69 -3.00 27.42
N LEU A 67 -16.10 -2.55 26.23
CA LEU A 67 -15.85 -1.19 25.74
C LEU A 67 -16.53 -0.11 26.60
N GLY A 68 -17.64 -0.42 27.27
CA GLY A 68 -18.31 0.50 28.20
C GLY A 68 -17.52 0.87 29.46
N ILE A 69 -16.35 0.24 29.69
CA ILE A 69 -15.43 0.59 30.77
C ILE A 69 -14.44 1.69 30.31
N PHE A 70 -14.22 1.81 29.01
CA PHE A 70 -13.28 2.77 28.42
C PHE A 70 -13.89 4.18 28.34
N SER A 71 -13.06 5.16 28.01
CA SER A 71 -13.59 6.47 27.62
C SER A 71 -14.48 6.32 26.38
N VAL A 72 -15.54 7.13 26.27
CA VAL A 72 -16.46 7.06 25.13
C VAL A 72 -15.70 7.24 23.80
N ALA A 73 -14.70 8.11 23.76
CA ALA A 73 -13.89 8.33 22.57
C ALA A 73 -13.12 7.06 22.17
N ASP A 74 -12.46 6.39 23.12
CA ASP A 74 -11.71 5.15 22.87
C ASP A 74 -12.62 3.99 22.50
N ALA A 75 -13.79 3.90 23.13
CA ALA A 75 -14.80 2.90 22.82
C ALA A 75 -15.30 3.05 21.37
N LEU A 76 -15.69 4.27 20.96
CA LEU A 76 -16.15 4.55 19.59
C LEU A 76 -15.04 4.33 18.56
N PHE A 77 -13.81 4.73 18.89
CA PHE A 77 -12.65 4.54 18.02
C PHE A 77 -12.33 3.05 17.82
N THR A 78 -12.29 2.28 18.89
CA THR A 78 -12.00 0.83 18.86
C THR A 78 -13.09 0.07 18.13
N LEU A 79 -14.37 0.39 18.38
CA LEU A 79 -15.50 -0.20 17.69
C LEU A 79 -15.43 0.07 16.17
N ALA A 80 -15.13 1.31 15.78
CA ALA A 80 -14.99 1.66 14.38
C ALA A 80 -13.83 0.91 13.70
N ARG A 81 -12.70 0.70 14.39
CA ARG A 81 -11.59 -0.12 13.87
C ARG A 81 -11.99 -1.56 13.60
N ILE A 82 -12.74 -2.18 14.51
CA ILE A 82 -13.23 -3.56 14.36
C ILE A 82 -14.15 -3.68 13.14
N TYR A 83 -15.12 -2.76 13.01
CA TYR A 83 -16.03 -2.75 11.87
C TYR A 83 -15.35 -2.41 10.54
N ASP A 84 -14.29 -1.59 10.55
CA ASP A 84 -13.53 -1.29 9.35
C ASP A 84 -12.72 -2.48 8.86
N GLU A 85 -12.02 -3.19 9.75
CA GLU A 85 -11.24 -4.38 9.40
C GLU A 85 -12.15 -5.48 8.82
N ALA A 86 -13.31 -5.70 9.44
CA ALA A 86 -14.34 -6.61 8.95
C ALA A 86 -14.81 -6.28 7.52
N HIS A 87 -15.16 -5.00 7.29
CA HIS A 87 -15.63 -4.52 5.98
C HIS A 87 -14.57 -4.65 4.90
N VAL A 88 -13.32 -4.25 5.21
CA VAL A 88 -12.19 -4.35 4.30
C VAL A 88 -11.89 -5.81 3.94
N ALA A 89 -11.92 -6.72 4.90
CA ALA A 89 -11.72 -8.15 4.66
C ALA A 89 -12.81 -8.73 3.75
N LEU A 90 -14.08 -8.36 3.97
CA LEU A 90 -15.20 -8.80 3.13
C LEU A 90 -15.07 -8.28 1.70
N CYS A 91 -14.76 -6.99 1.53
CA CYS A 91 -14.56 -6.41 0.20
C CYS A 91 -13.37 -7.07 -0.53
N LYS A 92 -12.28 -7.37 0.17
CA LYS A 92 -11.14 -8.12 -0.40
C LYS A 92 -11.56 -9.51 -0.87
N ALA A 93 -12.37 -10.23 -0.08
CA ALA A 93 -12.88 -11.55 -0.47
C ALA A 93 -13.80 -11.48 -1.71
N ILE A 94 -14.69 -10.49 -1.78
CA ILE A 94 -15.56 -10.23 -2.94
C ILE A 94 -14.73 -9.90 -4.19
N ALA A 95 -13.75 -9.00 -4.06
CA ALA A 95 -12.89 -8.60 -5.16
C ALA A 95 -12.00 -9.76 -5.66
N ALA A 96 -11.50 -10.60 -4.76
CA ALA A 96 -10.75 -11.80 -5.12
C ALA A 96 -11.62 -12.81 -5.88
N ALA A 97 -12.86 -13.04 -5.42
CA ALA A 97 -13.83 -13.89 -6.10
C ALA A 97 -14.14 -13.42 -7.53
N ARG A 98 -14.41 -12.11 -7.69
CA ARG A 98 -14.66 -11.49 -9.01
C ARG A 98 -13.48 -11.70 -9.99
N ARG A 99 -12.26 -11.85 -9.46
CA ARG A 99 -11.02 -12.04 -10.25
C ARG A 99 -10.60 -13.51 -10.37
N GLY A 100 -11.41 -14.46 -9.90
CA GLY A 100 -11.07 -15.88 -9.90
C GLY A 100 -9.85 -16.23 -9.05
N ARG A 101 -9.52 -15.41 -8.04
CA ARG A 101 -8.40 -15.65 -7.12
C ARG A 101 -8.85 -16.47 -5.92
N ILE A 102 -7.90 -17.16 -5.30
CA ILE A 102 -8.11 -17.87 -4.04
C ILE A 102 -8.62 -16.87 -3.00
N HIS A 103 -9.71 -17.22 -2.35
CA HIS A 103 -10.35 -16.43 -1.31
C HIS A 103 -11.18 -17.33 -0.40
N ASN A 104 -11.59 -16.79 0.74
CA ASN A 104 -12.46 -17.49 1.66
C ASN A 104 -13.92 -17.46 1.14
N GLU A 105 -14.31 -18.49 0.40
CA GLU A 105 -15.68 -18.65 -0.16
C GLU A 105 -16.75 -18.70 0.92
N GLY A 106 -16.47 -19.37 2.05
CA GLY A 106 -17.42 -19.48 3.16
C GLY A 106 -17.74 -18.12 3.76
N PHE A 107 -16.71 -17.35 4.11
CA PHE A 107 -16.85 -15.99 4.63
C PHE A 107 -17.49 -15.04 3.62
N ARG A 108 -17.23 -15.18 2.32
CA ARG A 108 -17.90 -14.36 1.29
C ARG A 108 -19.41 -14.61 1.25
N ARG A 109 -19.86 -15.86 1.41
CA ARG A 109 -21.26 -16.26 1.32
C ARG A 109 -22.04 -15.97 2.60
N ASP A 110 -21.42 -16.20 3.75
CA ASP A 110 -22.00 -15.92 5.07
C ASP A 110 -20.95 -15.20 5.93
N PRO A 111 -20.81 -13.85 5.79
CA PRO A 111 -19.78 -13.10 6.48
C PRO A 111 -19.97 -13.16 7.99
N TYR A 112 -19.12 -13.95 8.65
CA TYR A 112 -19.23 -14.25 10.06
C TYR A 112 -17.90 -13.99 10.78
N ILE A 113 -17.96 -13.18 11.84
CA ILE A 113 -16.79 -12.81 12.66
C ILE A 113 -17.07 -13.11 14.13
N ASP A 114 -16.22 -13.94 14.72
CA ASP A 114 -16.21 -14.23 16.15
C ASP A 114 -15.30 -13.24 16.88
N LEU A 115 -15.90 -12.46 17.79
CA LEU A 115 -15.24 -11.43 18.59
C LEU A 115 -14.89 -11.88 20.00
N ARG A 116 -15.20 -13.14 20.38
CA ARG A 116 -15.03 -13.60 21.78
C ARG A 116 -13.58 -13.52 22.23
N VAL A 117 -12.65 -14.05 21.45
CA VAL A 117 -11.21 -14.00 21.77
C VAL A 117 -10.70 -12.56 21.86
N LEU A 118 -11.08 -11.71 20.90
CA LEU A 118 -10.76 -10.27 20.94
C LEU A 118 -11.29 -9.59 22.21
N THR A 119 -12.50 -9.95 22.63
CA THR A 119 -13.14 -9.40 23.84
C THR A 119 -12.45 -9.89 25.11
N ASP A 120 -12.09 -11.17 25.17
CA ASP A 120 -11.36 -11.75 26.31
C ASP A 120 -10.00 -11.06 26.48
N GLN A 121 -9.28 -10.79 25.38
CA GLN A 121 -8.01 -10.04 25.41
C GLN A 121 -8.17 -8.61 25.95
N LEU A 122 -9.27 -7.92 25.63
CA LEU A 122 -9.57 -6.60 26.19
C LEU A 122 -9.85 -6.66 27.69
N HIS A 123 -10.49 -7.74 28.15
CA HIS A 123 -10.78 -7.93 29.57
C HIS A 123 -9.52 -8.23 30.38
N GLU A 124 -8.59 -8.98 29.81
CA GLU A 124 -7.33 -9.36 30.46
C GLU A 124 -6.31 -8.22 30.47
N ALA A 125 -6.30 -7.37 29.45
CA ALA A 125 -5.35 -6.27 29.35
C ALA A 125 -5.95 -5.06 28.60
N ASP A 126 -6.17 -3.96 29.32
CA ASP A 126 -6.67 -2.70 28.74
C ASP A 126 -5.82 -2.21 27.55
N LYS A 127 -4.51 -2.49 27.55
CA LYS A 127 -3.58 -2.14 26.47
C LYS A 127 -3.78 -2.95 25.19
N ALA A 128 -4.61 -3.99 25.18
CA ALA A 128 -4.89 -4.78 23.99
C ALA A 128 -5.48 -3.91 22.86
N VAL A 129 -6.21 -2.83 23.19
CA VAL A 129 -6.72 -1.85 22.20
C VAL A 129 -5.61 -1.23 21.33
N GLU A 130 -4.36 -1.20 21.81
CA GLU A 130 -3.21 -0.67 21.07
C GLU A 130 -2.70 -1.67 20.01
N GLY A 131 -3.13 -2.93 20.04
CA GLY A 131 -2.75 -3.95 19.06
C GLY A 131 -3.39 -3.76 17.68
N GLN A 132 -2.84 -4.44 16.68
CA GLN A 132 -3.46 -4.63 15.37
C GLN A 132 -4.62 -5.62 15.49
N ILE A 133 -5.74 -5.31 14.84
CA ILE A 133 -6.84 -6.28 14.71
C ILE A 133 -6.51 -7.20 13.55
N VAL A 134 -6.51 -8.51 13.79
CA VAL A 134 -6.24 -9.52 12.78
C VAL A 134 -7.42 -10.50 12.73
N LEU A 135 -7.80 -10.89 11.52
CA LEU A 135 -8.86 -11.85 11.27
C LEU A 135 -8.23 -13.17 10.80
N HIS A 136 -8.42 -14.24 11.57
CA HIS A 136 -7.90 -15.57 11.28
C HIS A 136 -9.03 -16.51 10.87
N THR A 137 -8.79 -17.40 9.90
CA THR A 137 -9.73 -18.49 9.63
C THR A 137 -9.78 -19.44 10.83
N SER A 138 -10.97 -19.72 11.34
CA SER A 138 -11.16 -20.67 12.44
C SER A 138 -10.72 -22.09 12.04
N LEU A 139 -9.96 -22.77 12.91
CA LEU A 139 -9.60 -24.18 12.73
C LEU A 139 -10.86 -25.03 12.55
N GLY A 140 -10.99 -25.68 11.39
CA GLY A 140 -12.09 -26.60 11.09
C GLY A 140 -13.38 -25.95 10.56
N ASN A 141 -13.41 -24.64 10.31
CA ASN A 141 -14.54 -24.01 9.62
C ASN A 141 -14.09 -22.82 8.76
N ASP A 142 -13.96 -23.07 7.46
CA ASP A 142 -13.56 -22.06 6.49
C ASP A 142 -14.54 -20.89 6.42
N SER A 143 -15.80 -21.02 6.85
CA SER A 143 -16.77 -19.92 6.79
C SER A 143 -16.64 -18.86 7.90
N ARG A 144 -15.84 -19.11 8.94
CA ARG A 144 -15.78 -18.25 10.13
C ARG A 144 -14.41 -17.64 10.32
N LEU A 145 -14.39 -16.32 10.53
CA LEU A 145 -13.19 -15.62 10.94
C LEU A 145 -13.23 -15.32 12.43
N THR A 146 -12.11 -15.48 13.12
CA THR A 146 -11.91 -15.08 14.51
C THR A 146 -11.11 -13.80 14.52
N ALA A 147 -11.61 -12.77 15.21
CA ALA A 147 -10.88 -11.54 15.43
C ALA A 147 -10.00 -11.67 16.68
N THR A 148 -8.78 -11.13 16.61
CA THR A 148 -7.84 -11.05 17.73
C THR A 148 -7.10 -9.71 17.70
N PHE A 149 -6.59 -9.28 18.85
CA PHE A 149 -5.54 -8.29 18.93
C PHE A 149 -4.18 -8.98 18.84
N GLN A 150 -3.36 -8.51 17.90
CA GLN A 150 -1.95 -8.85 17.79
C GLN A 150 -1.11 -7.65 18.24
N PRO A 151 -0.12 -7.84 19.14
CA PRO A 151 0.82 -6.79 19.48
C PRO A 151 1.49 -6.23 18.22
N LEU A 152 1.58 -4.90 18.13
CA LEU A 152 2.34 -4.26 17.07
C LEU A 152 3.83 -4.38 17.39
N GLU A 153 4.57 -5.08 16.54
CA GLU A 153 6.01 -5.17 16.66
C GLU A 153 6.63 -3.76 16.51
N PRO A 154 7.49 -3.33 17.44
CA PRO A 154 8.24 -2.09 17.29
C PRO A 154 9.04 -2.10 15.99
N MET A 155 9.12 -0.95 15.33
CA MET A 155 9.98 -0.78 14.17
C MET A 155 10.76 0.52 14.34
N SER A 156 12.08 0.40 14.39
CA SER A 156 13.01 1.53 14.46
C SER A 156 14.18 1.28 13.51
N PHE A 157 14.71 2.37 12.97
CA PHE A 157 15.92 2.41 12.15
C PHE A 157 17.10 3.07 12.91
N ASP A 158 17.03 3.13 14.25
CA ASP A 158 18.10 3.67 15.11
C ASP A 158 19.42 2.90 15.01
N ASN A 159 19.36 1.66 14.53
CA ASN A 159 20.54 0.83 14.28
C ASN A 159 21.33 1.27 13.02
N LEU A 160 20.75 2.11 12.16
CA LEU A 160 21.42 2.66 11.00
C LEU A 160 22.31 3.84 11.37
N GLN A 161 23.36 4.06 10.58
CA GLN A 161 24.14 5.28 10.68
C GLN A 161 23.25 6.49 10.39
N ARG A 162 23.33 7.52 11.25
CA ARG A 162 22.60 8.77 11.04
C ARG A 162 23.33 9.66 10.03
N LEU A 163 22.62 10.09 9.00
CA LEU A 163 23.05 11.13 8.08
C LEU A 163 22.78 12.51 8.73
N SER A 164 23.83 13.30 8.92
CA SER A 164 23.76 14.63 9.54
C SER A 164 23.13 15.68 8.63
N SER A 165 23.43 15.61 7.34
CA SER A 165 22.99 16.59 6.35
C SER A 165 22.77 15.93 5.00
N LEU A 166 21.77 16.40 4.24
CA LEU A 166 21.62 16.00 2.84
C LEU A 166 22.66 16.67 1.92
N ALA A 167 23.47 17.60 2.42
CA ALA A 167 24.66 18.09 1.71
C ALA A 167 25.75 17.01 1.61
N ASP A 168 25.79 16.08 2.56
CA ASP A 168 26.76 14.98 2.59
C ASP A 168 26.51 13.98 1.45
N LEU A 169 27.46 13.05 1.25
CA LEU A 169 27.31 11.96 0.30
C LEU A 169 26.20 11.00 0.75
N LEU A 170 25.28 10.70 -0.15
CA LEU A 170 24.28 9.66 0.06
C LEU A 170 24.90 8.27 -0.13
N PRO A 171 24.38 7.24 0.56
CA PRO A 171 24.90 5.89 0.39
C PRO A 171 24.62 5.39 -1.04
N GLY A 172 25.69 5.13 -1.79
CA GLY A 172 25.64 4.80 -3.21
C GLY A 172 26.30 5.86 -4.10
N GLU A 173 26.61 7.04 -3.55
CA GLU A 173 27.41 8.05 -4.23
C GLU A 173 28.90 7.79 -4.03
N THR A 174 29.66 7.86 -5.11
CA THR A 174 31.14 7.75 -5.08
C THR A 174 31.82 9.10 -5.01
N THR A 175 31.15 10.16 -5.48
CA THR A 175 31.63 11.53 -5.53
C THR A 175 30.47 12.49 -5.23
N PHE A 176 30.80 13.75 -4.95
CA PHE A 176 29.79 14.76 -4.66
C PHE A 176 28.88 14.99 -5.87
N SER A 177 27.58 14.77 -5.68
CA SER A 177 26.56 14.97 -6.71
C SER A 177 25.79 16.26 -6.48
N LEU A 178 25.64 17.05 -7.56
CA LEU A 178 24.85 18.28 -7.54
C LEU A 178 23.47 18.05 -8.15
N ASN A 179 23.41 17.27 -9.24
CA ASN A 179 22.21 17.11 -10.06
C ASN A 179 21.61 15.71 -9.88
N TYR A 180 20.32 15.68 -9.55
CA TYR A 180 19.56 14.47 -9.23
C TYR A 180 18.37 14.28 -10.17
N ALA A 181 18.05 13.02 -10.45
CA ALA A 181 16.75 12.62 -10.97
C ALA A 181 15.98 11.81 -9.91
N GLY A 182 14.66 11.98 -9.83
CA GLY A 182 13.81 11.23 -8.91
C GLY A 182 12.89 10.28 -9.66
N ILE A 183 12.96 8.98 -9.36
CA ILE A 183 12.06 7.95 -9.89
C ILE A 183 11.10 7.53 -8.78
N GLY A 184 9.79 7.76 -8.96
CA GLY A 184 8.79 7.10 -8.15
C GLY A 184 8.68 5.64 -8.57
N SER A 185 9.05 4.71 -7.69
CA SER A 185 9.18 3.28 -8.04
C SER A 185 7.85 2.54 -8.21
N GLY A 186 6.72 3.16 -7.82
CA GLY A 186 5.40 2.55 -7.90
C GLY A 186 4.23 3.54 -7.92
N GLY A 187 3.41 3.56 -6.86
CA GLY A 187 2.11 4.23 -6.82
C GLY A 187 2.16 5.76 -6.98
N GLY A 188 1.00 6.42 -6.87
CA GLY A 188 0.93 7.90 -6.95
C GLY A 188 1.61 8.62 -5.81
N SER A 189 1.79 7.94 -4.69
CA SER A 189 2.56 8.43 -3.55
C SER A 189 4.04 8.60 -3.85
N ASP A 190 4.63 7.74 -4.69
CA ASP A 190 6.07 7.63 -4.79
C ASP A 190 6.69 8.79 -5.54
N ILE A 191 5.98 9.31 -6.56
CA ILE A 191 6.38 10.53 -7.27
C ILE A 191 6.28 11.78 -6.38
N ILE A 192 5.32 11.80 -5.44
CA ILE A 192 5.23 12.85 -4.44
C ILE A 192 6.39 12.75 -3.47
N SER A 193 6.69 11.56 -2.96
CA SER A 193 7.85 11.34 -2.08
C SER A 193 9.16 11.74 -2.75
N ALA A 194 9.35 11.39 -4.03
CA ALA A 194 10.49 11.84 -4.80
C ALA A 194 10.55 13.36 -4.88
N SER A 195 9.39 13.99 -5.06
CA SER A 195 9.31 15.43 -5.10
C SER A 195 9.60 16.11 -3.75
N LEU A 196 9.14 15.53 -2.64
CA LEU A 196 9.43 16.03 -1.31
C LEU A 196 10.94 15.95 -1.01
N LEU A 197 11.59 14.86 -1.42
CA LEU A 197 13.05 14.74 -1.39
C LEU A 197 13.72 15.82 -2.25
N GLY A 198 13.18 16.12 -3.44
CA GLY A 198 13.68 17.22 -4.27
C GLY A 198 13.60 18.59 -3.58
N HIS A 199 12.54 18.88 -2.82
CA HIS A 199 12.47 20.11 -2.02
C HIS A 199 13.49 20.14 -0.89
N LEU A 200 13.71 19.01 -0.21
CA LEU A 200 14.75 18.90 0.83
C LEU A 200 16.15 19.10 0.22
N LEU A 201 16.48 18.44 -0.88
CA LEU A 201 17.79 18.58 -1.54
C LEU A 201 18.10 20.03 -1.92
N ARG A 202 17.09 20.80 -2.37
CA ARG A 202 17.24 22.22 -2.72
C ARG A 202 17.67 23.08 -1.53
N THR A 203 17.28 22.74 -0.30
CA THR A 203 17.75 23.49 0.89
C THR A 203 19.25 23.29 1.15
N PHE A 204 19.87 22.30 0.52
CA PHE A 204 21.30 21.99 0.59
C PHE A 204 22.02 22.24 -0.74
N SER A 205 21.48 23.12 -1.60
CA SER A 205 22.05 23.48 -2.90
C SER A 205 22.20 22.31 -3.89
N LYS A 206 21.51 21.19 -3.68
CA LYS A 206 21.40 20.08 -4.64
C LYS A 206 20.12 20.25 -5.47
N THR A 207 20.18 19.95 -6.76
CA THR A 207 19.05 20.15 -7.68
C THR A 207 18.42 18.81 -8.05
N MET A 208 17.10 18.79 -8.09
CA MET A 208 16.33 17.71 -8.73
C MET A 208 15.36 18.36 -9.71
N SER A 209 15.67 18.29 -10.99
CA SER A 209 14.90 18.93 -12.08
C SER A 209 14.07 17.95 -12.91
N LEU A 210 14.44 16.66 -12.87
CA LEU A 210 13.78 15.56 -13.56
C LEU A 210 13.06 14.63 -12.58
N LEU A 211 11.78 14.37 -12.84
CA LEU A 211 10.99 13.34 -12.16
C LEU A 211 10.46 12.29 -13.15
N ILE A 212 10.47 11.01 -12.74
CA ILE A 212 9.95 9.89 -13.52
C ILE A 212 8.90 9.17 -12.67
N SER A 213 7.64 9.19 -13.11
CA SER A 213 6.54 8.45 -12.49
C SER A 213 6.38 7.10 -13.18
N THR A 214 6.79 6.02 -12.52
CA THR A 214 6.57 4.67 -13.04
C THR A 214 5.15 4.23 -12.72
N ARG A 215 4.44 3.63 -13.69
CA ARG A 215 3.04 3.19 -13.53
C ARG A 215 2.83 1.83 -14.18
N PRO A 216 1.97 0.95 -13.64
CA PRO A 216 1.63 -0.27 -14.37
C PRO A 216 0.83 0.09 -15.63
N LEU A 217 1.07 -0.63 -16.73
CA LEU A 217 0.28 -0.49 -17.95
C LEU A 217 -1.18 -0.90 -17.75
N ALA A 218 -1.43 -1.99 -17.03
CA ALA A 218 -2.78 -2.45 -16.75
C ALA A 218 -3.38 -1.74 -15.52
N ILE A 219 -4.60 -1.22 -15.68
CA ILE A 219 -5.37 -0.62 -14.58
C ILE A 219 -6.25 -1.71 -13.94
N GLY A 220 -6.19 -1.84 -12.62
CA GLY A 220 -7.28 -2.46 -11.86
C GLY A 220 -8.39 -1.44 -11.70
N SER A 221 -9.60 -1.71 -12.21
CA SER A 221 -10.69 -0.74 -12.25
C SER A 221 -10.95 -0.10 -10.87
N ARG A 222 -11.01 1.24 -10.86
CA ARG A 222 -11.47 2.08 -9.74
C ARG A 222 -12.63 3.00 -10.14
N ASP A 223 -13.12 2.89 -11.37
CA ASP A 223 -14.25 3.71 -11.81
C ASP A 223 -15.56 3.12 -11.31
N GLU A 224 -16.45 3.98 -10.82
CA GLU A 224 -17.79 3.67 -10.29
C GLU A 224 -18.71 2.92 -11.29
N LYS A 225 -18.27 2.65 -12.52
CA LYS A 225 -19.06 2.04 -13.59
C LYS A 225 -18.41 0.88 -14.35
N SER A 226 -17.19 0.44 -14.03
CA SER A 226 -16.54 -0.62 -14.83
C SER A 226 -16.22 -1.87 -14.00
N SER A 227 -17.21 -2.76 -13.95
CA SER A 227 -16.96 -4.19 -13.84
C SER A 227 -16.49 -4.71 -15.20
N LYS A 228 -15.33 -5.38 -15.22
CA LYS A 228 -14.78 -6.25 -16.31
C LYS A 228 -13.74 -5.55 -17.21
N LEU A 229 -12.60 -6.24 -17.36
CA LEU A 229 -11.37 -5.96 -18.13
C LEU A 229 -10.30 -5.11 -17.40
N MET A 230 -9.07 -5.61 -17.41
CA MET A 230 -7.90 -4.77 -17.15
C MET A 230 -7.85 -3.75 -18.29
N ILE A 231 -8.25 -2.51 -18.03
CA ILE A 231 -8.20 -1.46 -19.03
C ILE A 231 -6.71 -1.09 -19.22
N LYS A 232 -6.23 -1.12 -20.47
CA LYS A 232 -4.90 -0.63 -20.83
C LYS A 232 -4.86 0.85 -20.49
N ARG A 233 -3.91 1.29 -19.68
CA ARG A 233 -3.73 2.72 -19.40
C ARG A 233 -3.36 3.45 -20.67
N GLU A 234 -4.27 4.28 -21.14
CA GLU A 234 -3.98 5.26 -22.19
C GLU A 234 -3.56 6.60 -21.58
N VAL A 235 -2.65 7.30 -22.27
CA VAL A 235 -2.14 8.62 -21.91
C VAL A 235 -2.42 9.56 -23.07
N TYR A 236 -3.11 10.66 -22.80
CA TYR A 236 -3.57 11.63 -23.80
C TYR A 236 -2.94 13.00 -23.56
N ASN A 237 -2.88 13.82 -24.61
CA ASN A 237 -2.42 15.22 -24.55
C ASN A 237 -1.05 15.40 -23.87
N HIS A 238 -0.17 14.41 -24.03
CA HIS A 238 1.18 14.43 -23.49
C HIS A 238 2.13 15.27 -24.37
N GLY A 239 3.22 15.75 -23.79
CA GLY A 239 4.22 16.61 -24.44
C GLY A 239 5.18 15.88 -25.39
N GLY A 240 4.74 14.78 -26.01
CA GLY A 240 5.57 13.87 -26.80
C GLY A 240 6.08 12.65 -26.01
N HIS A 241 6.79 11.76 -26.71
CA HIS A 241 7.41 10.56 -26.16
C HIS A 241 8.85 10.80 -25.75
N ALA A 242 9.39 9.99 -24.84
CA ALA A 242 10.84 9.93 -24.71
C ALA A 242 11.42 9.28 -25.98
N THR A 243 12.61 9.73 -26.40
CA THR A 243 13.25 9.24 -27.62
C THR A 243 14.67 8.74 -27.34
N THR A 244 15.06 7.71 -28.07
CA THR A 244 16.43 7.19 -28.10
C THR A 244 16.87 7.12 -29.55
N TYR A 245 18.00 7.75 -29.89
CA TYR A 245 18.49 7.89 -31.27
C TYR A 245 17.43 8.44 -32.25
N GLY A 246 16.62 9.40 -31.79
CA GLY A 246 15.56 10.03 -32.57
C GLY A 246 14.30 9.17 -32.80
N ARG A 247 14.22 7.98 -32.20
CA ARG A 247 13.02 7.11 -32.26
C ARG A 247 12.26 7.13 -30.93
N PRO A 248 10.92 7.19 -30.94
CA PRO A 248 10.13 7.15 -29.72
C PRO A 248 10.28 5.79 -29.03
N VAL A 249 10.40 5.80 -27.70
CA VAL A 249 10.39 4.59 -26.88
C VAL A 249 8.97 4.34 -26.38
N PRO A 250 8.31 3.22 -26.76
CA PRO A 250 6.94 2.95 -26.38
C PRO A 250 6.70 3.01 -24.86
N GLY A 251 5.51 3.46 -24.44
CA GLY A 251 5.14 3.54 -23.03
C GLY A 251 5.85 4.63 -22.22
N THR A 252 6.57 5.56 -22.86
CA THR A 252 7.23 6.69 -22.19
C THR A 252 6.66 8.02 -22.69
N PHE A 253 6.24 8.87 -21.76
CA PHE A 253 5.47 10.08 -22.08
C PHE A 253 5.99 11.27 -21.29
N ARG A 254 6.22 12.40 -21.96
CA ARG A 254 6.50 13.67 -21.29
C ARG A 254 5.19 14.26 -20.76
N ILE A 255 5.16 14.61 -19.48
CA ILE A 255 3.95 15.12 -18.82
C ILE A 255 3.92 16.64 -18.84
N THR A 256 2.75 17.18 -19.18
CA THR A 256 2.42 18.60 -19.20
C THR A 256 1.17 18.84 -18.35
N GLU A 257 0.81 20.11 -18.12
CA GLU A 257 -0.44 20.48 -17.42
C GLU A 257 -1.72 20.00 -18.12
N TYR A 258 -1.66 19.72 -19.42
CA TYR A 258 -2.79 19.23 -20.23
C TYR A 258 -2.85 17.71 -20.33
N THR A 259 -1.82 17.01 -19.84
CA THR A 259 -1.77 15.55 -19.94
C THR A 259 -2.87 14.93 -19.08
N SER A 260 -3.60 13.98 -19.67
CA SER A 260 -4.57 13.14 -18.98
C SER A 260 -4.23 11.66 -19.21
N ALA A 261 -4.71 10.77 -18.34
CA ALA A 261 -4.46 9.33 -18.45
C ALA A 261 -5.57 8.55 -17.77
N GLU A 262 -5.82 7.35 -18.26
CA GLU A 262 -6.84 6.47 -17.68
C GLU A 262 -6.43 5.90 -16.32
N GLY A 263 -7.44 5.72 -15.47
CA GLY A 263 -7.31 5.35 -14.07
C GLY A 263 -6.81 6.51 -13.19
N CYS A 264 -6.82 6.31 -11.86
CA CYS A 264 -6.35 7.34 -10.94
C CYS A 264 -4.85 7.69 -11.15
N ASN A 265 -4.50 8.95 -10.81
CA ASN A 265 -3.20 9.41 -10.27
C ASN A 265 -2.33 10.36 -11.12
N LEU A 266 -2.80 11.01 -12.18
CA LEU A 266 -2.05 12.18 -12.71
C LEU A 266 -2.13 13.38 -11.76
N GLU A 267 -3.21 13.49 -10.99
CA GLU A 267 -3.46 14.53 -9.98
C GLU A 267 -2.39 14.55 -8.87
N THR A 268 -1.56 13.51 -8.77
CA THR A 268 -0.45 13.43 -7.81
C THR A 268 0.89 13.89 -8.38
N ILE A 269 0.94 14.40 -9.61
CA ILE A 269 2.21 14.85 -10.22
C ILE A 269 2.44 16.34 -9.91
N PRO A 270 3.60 16.71 -9.34
CA PRO A 270 3.90 18.09 -8.91
C PRO A 270 4.42 18.95 -10.07
N LEU A 271 3.64 19.07 -11.15
CA LEU A 271 4.04 19.73 -12.40
C LEU A 271 4.68 21.11 -12.25
N PRO A 272 4.17 22.04 -11.40
CA PRO A 272 4.71 23.40 -11.35
C PRO A 272 6.14 23.51 -10.79
N TYR A 273 6.70 22.43 -10.23
CA TYR A 273 7.95 22.49 -9.45
C TYR A 273 9.15 21.82 -10.13
N TYR A 274 8.97 21.30 -11.34
CA TYR A 274 10.00 20.54 -12.06
C TYR A 274 10.04 20.95 -13.52
N ALA A 275 11.25 21.04 -14.07
CA ALA A 275 11.46 21.39 -15.47
C ALA A 275 11.02 20.25 -16.40
N GLN A 276 11.22 19.00 -15.95
CA GLN A 276 10.89 17.82 -16.73
C GLN A 276 10.22 16.76 -15.85
N ILE A 277 9.08 16.28 -16.32
CA ILE A 277 8.41 15.13 -15.73
C ILE A 277 8.05 14.14 -16.84
N PHE A 278 8.33 12.87 -16.59
CA PHE A 278 7.95 11.77 -17.48
C PHE A 278 7.08 10.76 -16.74
N MET A 279 6.16 10.12 -17.47
CA MET A 279 5.51 8.89 -17.05
C MET A 279 6.09 7.72 -17.85
N VAL A 280 6.42 6.65 -17.13
CA VAL A 280 6.89 5.39 -17.71
C VAL A 280 5.88 4.30 -17.37
N LEU A 281 5.35 3.64 -18.40
CA LEU A 281 4.41 2.53 -18.25
C LEU A 281 5.17 1.21 -18.22
N ASP A 282 5.21 0.58 -17.04
CA ASP A 282 5.72 -0.76 -16.81
C ASP A 282 4.79 -1.81 -17.43
N GLN A 283 5.30 -2.47 -18.47
CA GLN A 283 4.55 -3.37 -19.34
C GLN A 283 4.58 -4.84 -18.91
N ASP A 284 5.37 -5.21 -17.89
CA ASP A 284 5.75 -6.60 -17.64
C ASP A 284 4.56 -7.56 -17.43
N ARG A 285 3.52 -7.13 -16.70
CA ARG A 285 2.32 -7.96 -16.45
C ARG A 285 1.40 -8.16 -17.65
N SER A 286 1.55 -7.35 -18.69
CA SER A 286 0.69 -7.35 -19.87
C SER A 286 1.49 -7.60 -21.15
N ARG A 287 2.79 -7.94 -21.04
CA ARG A 287 3.70 -8.03 -22.19
C ARG A 287 3.24 -9.02 -23.26
N LEU A 288 2.46 -10.03 -22.90
CA LEU A 288 1.89 -11.01 -23.85
C LEU A 288 0.70 -10.45 -24.66
N GLU A 289 0.06 -9.39 -24.19
CA GLU A 289 -1.13 -8.77 -24.77
C GLU A 289 -0.81 -7.48 -25.56
N ILE A 290 0.46 -7.06 -25.56
CA ILE A 290 0.92 -5.84 -26.24
C ILE A 290 1.47 -6.23 -27.63
N PRO A 291 1.10 -5.52 -28.71
CA PRO A 291 1.72 -5.68 -30.03
C PRO A 291 3.24 -5.52 -29.96
N ASP A 292 4.01 -6.26 -30.77
CA ASP A 292 5.48 -6.24 -30.68
C ASP A 292 6.09 -4.84 -30.85
N ASP A 293 5.52 -4.00 -31.72
CA ASP A 293 5.97 -2.62 -31.95
C ASP A 293 5.71 -1.68 -30.77
N ASP A 294 4.79 -2.05 -29.87
CA ASP A 294 4.44 -1.30 -28.66
C ASP A 294 5.21 -1.79 -27.42
N LYS A 295 6.04 -2.84 -27.56
CA LYS A 295 6.82 -3.39 -26.44
C LYS A 295 8.06 -2.54 -26.18
N ALA A 296 8.29 -2.23 -24.91
CA ALA A 296 9.51 -1.57 -24.46
C ALA A 296 10.08 -2.28 -23.23
N ASP A 297 11.42 -2.37 -23.17
CA ASP A 297 12.11 -2.79 -21.95
C ASP A 297 12.18 -1.62 -20.97
N LEU A 298 11.92 -1.88 -19.69
CA LEU A 298 11.90 -0.84 -18.66
C LEU A 298 13.27 -0.15 -18.49
N THR A 299 14.37 -0.87 -18.75
CA THR A 299 15.73 -0.32 -18.75
C THR A 299 15.88 0.72 -19.87
N ASP A 300 15.45 0.37 -21.09
CA ASP A 300 15.51 1.27 -22.24
C ASP A 300 14.64 2.51 -22.03
N GLN A 301 13.47 2.34 -21.40
CA GLN A 301 12.59 3.44 -21.04
C GLN A 301 13.28 4.43 -20.08
N PHE A 302 13.94 3.95 -19.03
CA PHE A 302 14.65 4.82 -18.09
C PHE A 302 15.88 5.49 -18.72
N TYR A 303 16.66 4.75 -19.49
CA TYR A 303 17.81 5.28 -20.22
C TYR A 303 17.38 6.41 -21.18
N ALA A 304 16.30 6.22 -21.93
CA ALA A 304 15.74 7.22 -22.83
C ALA A 304 15.41 8.52 -22.10
N VAL A 305 14.74 8.42 -20.95
CA VAL A 305 14.31 9.59 -20.16
C VAL A 305 15.51 10.30 -19.54
N LEU A 306 16.44 9.57 -18.92
CA LEU A 306 17.62 10.16 -18.27
C LEU A 306 18.52 10.89 -19.26
N ASN A 307 18.71 10.35 -20.47
CA ASN A 307 19.52 10.99 -21.52
C ASN A 307 18.90 12.25 -22.13
N GLN A 308 17.62 12.51 -21.87
CA GLN A 308 16.94 13.74 -22.30
C GLN A 308 16.86 14.77 -21.18
N SER A 309 17.53 14.53 -20.04
CA SER A 309 17.65 15.53 -18.98
C SER A 309 18.30 16.81 -19.52
N MET A 310 17.79 17.96 -19.10
CA MET A 310 18.35 19.27 -19.47
C MET A 310 19.76 19.47 -18.89
N ASP A 311 19.97 18.96 -17.69
CA ASP A 311 21.24 19.02 -16.97
C ASP A 311 21.80 17.60 -16.79
N PRO A 312 23.13 17.39 -16.90
CA PRO A 312 23.73 16.10 -16.64
C PRO A 312 23.41 15.60 -15.23
N ILE A 313 22.73 14.45 -15.14
CA ILE A 313 22.35 13.81 -13.87
C ILE A 313 23.55 13.04 -13.32
N ASN A 314 23.85 13.23 -12.03
CA ASN A 314 24.91 12.49 -11.33
C ASN A 314 24.35 11.33 -10.50
N THR A 315 23.20 11.55 -9.86
CA THR A 315 22.57 10.58 -8.97
C THR A 315 21.10 10.39 -9.35
N VAL A 316 20.67 9.13 -9.43
CA VAL A 316 19.27 8.75 -9.59
C VAL A 316 18.74 8.23 -8.25
N LEU A 317 17.73 8.91 -7.71
CA LEU A 317 17.01 8.46 -6.52
C LEU A 317 15.82 7.60 -6.94
N ILE A 318 15.80 6.33 -6.52
CA ILE A 318 14.64 5.45 -6.66
C ILE A 318 13.85 5.50 -5.37
N VAL A 319 12.66 6.11 -5.42
CA VAL A 319 11.92 6.51 -4.24
C VAL A 319 10.67 5.67 -4.07
N ASP A 320 10.57 5.06 -2.89
CA ASP A 320 9.40 4.33 -2.41
C ASP A 320 8.76 5.07 -1.24
N THR A 321 7.43 4.99 -1.15
CA THR A 321 6.69 5.49 0.01
C THR A 321 6.24 4.34 0.87
N GLY A 322 6.48 4.40 2.18
CA GLY A 322 5.94 3.45 3.14
C GLY A 322 6.83 2.22 3.40
N GLY A 323 7.78 1.91 2.51
CA GLY A 323 8.75 0.84 2.66
C GLY A 323 8.37 -0.49 2.02
N GLY A 324 7.43 -0.48 1.08
CA GLY A 324 7.09 -1.68 0.30
C GLY A 324 8.24 -2.19 -0.57
N VAL A 325 9.26 -1.36 -0.78
CA VAL A 325 10.50 -1.71 -1.50
C VAL A 325 11.31 -2.83 -0.82
N PHE A 326 11.14 -3.04 0.49
CA PHE A 326 11.85 -4.06 1.24
C PHE A 326 11.28 -5.48 1.04
N GLY A 327 10.15 -5.63 0.34
CA GLY A 327 9.50 -6.91 0.09
C GLY A 327 8.06 -6.96 0.59
N ALA A 328 7.38 -8.07 0.33
CA ALA A 328 6.07 -8.33 0.91
C ALA A 328 6.25 -8.88 2.33
N ALA A 329 5.47 -8.38 3.30
CA ALA A 329 5.29 -9.13 4.53
C ALA A 329 4.74 -10.53 4.15
N THR A 330 5.27 -11.61 4.73
CA THR A 330 4.90 -13.01 4.46
C THR A 330 3.40 -13.29 4.59
N ASN A 331 2.63 -12.42 5.25
CA ASN A 331 1.18 -12.50 5.41
C ASN A 331 0.39 -11.37 4.71
N GLY A 332 1.06 -10.48 3.98
CA GLY A 332 0.47 -9.33 3.32
C GLY A 332 0.32 -9.55 1.82
N GLY A 333 -0.88 -9.95 1.39
CA GLY A 333 -1.26 -10.00 -0.03
C GLY A 333 -1.27 -8.62 -0.69
N GLY A 334 -0.10 -8.06 -0.99
CA GLY A 334 0.09 -6.78 -1.67
C GLY A 334 0.67 -6.97 -3.07
N THR A 335 0.08 -6.32 -4.07
CA THR A 335 0.51 -6.40 -5.48
C THR A 335 1.68 -5.48 -5.84
N THR A 336 2.09 -4.59 -4.93
CA THR A 336 3.08 -3.50 -5.10
C THR A 336 4.56 -3.91 -4.97
N PRO A 337 4.96 -4.87 -4.10
CA PRO A 337 6.38 -5.25 -3.92
C PRO A 337 7.07 -5.64 -5.23
N ARG A 338 6.29 -6.19 -6.19
CA ARG A 338 6.79 -6.58 -7.51
C ARG A 338 7.12 -5.41 -8.44
N GLN A 339 6.52 -4.22 -8.28
CA GLN A 339 6.82 -3.08 -9.17
C GLN A 339 8.09 -2.35 -8.71
N GLY A 340 8.21 -2.06 -7.42
CA GLY A 340 9.42 -1.44 -6.86
C GLY A 340 10.67 -2.28 -7.11
N PHE A 341 10.57 -3.61 -6.99
CA PHE A 341 11.64 -4.53 -7.39
C PHE A 341 11.99 -4.41 -8.88
N ARG A 342 10.99 -4.43 -9.79
CA ARG A 342 11.22 -4.31 -11.24
C ARG A 342 11.90 -3.00 -11.61
N VAL A 343 11.51 -1.88 -10.99
CA VAL A 343 12.15 -0.58 -11.22
C VAL A 343 13.62 -0.60 -10.81
N GLN A 344 13.93 -1.12 -9.62
CA GLN A 344 15.31 -1.24 -9.16
C GLN A 344 16.14 -2.19 -10.04
N LYS A 345 15.54 -3.30 -10.49
CA LYS A 345 16.18 -4.24 -11.42
C LYS A 345 16.46 -3.59 -12.77
N ALA A 346 15.53 -2.80 -13.31
CA ALA A 346 15.67 -2.12 -14.59
C ALA A 346 16.66 -0.95 -14.55
N ILE A 347 16.80 -0.26 -13.43
CA ILE A 347 17.77 0.85 -13.31
C ILE A 347 19.18 0.37 -12.96
N SER A 348 19.34 -0.79 -12.31
CA SER A 348 20.64 -1.30 -11.85
C SER A 348 21.71 -1.42 -12.96
N PRO A 349 21.38 -1.83 -14.20
CA PRO A 349 22.35 -1.85 -15.30
C PRO A 349 22.94 -0.47 -15.64
N LEU A 350 22.29 0.62 -15.26
CA LEU A 350 22.76 2.00 -15.51
C LEU A 350 23.73 2.50 -14.43
N SER A 351 24.10 1.68 -13.45
CA SER A 351 25.06 2.03 -12.39
C SER A 351 26.48 2.44 -12.85
N PRO A 352 26.99 2.05 -14.05
CA PRO A 352 28.25 2.59 -14.55
C PRO A 352 28.16 4.08 -14.94
N GLU A 353 26.96 4.58 -15.27
CA GLU A 353 26.73 5.96 -15.73
C GLU A 353 26.22 6.87 -14.61
N TYR A 354 25.48 6.31 -13.64
CA TYR A 354 24.82 7.08 -12.58
C TYR A 354 25.08 6.48 -11.20
N ASN A 355 25.22 7.33 -10.19
CA ASN A 355 25.09 6.86 -8.80
C ASN A 355 23.63 6.46 -8.56
N LEU A 356 23.38 5.28 -8.01
CA LEU A 356 22.03 4.76 -7.78
C LEU A 356 21.74 4.64 -6.27
N VAL A 357 20.73 5.37 -5.81
CA VAL A 357 20.34 5.39 -4.41
C VAL A 357 18.85 5.08 -4.29
N THR A 358 18.50 4.07 -3.50
CA THR A 358 17.11 3.81 -3.13
C THR A 358 16.78 4.63 -1.89
N ALA A 359 15.69 5.40 -1.93
CA ALA A 359 15.20 6.19 -0.83
C ALA A 359 13.81 5.72 -0.40
N VAL A 360 13.61 5.54 0.90
CA VAL A 360 12.30 5.20 1.49
C VAL A 360 11.82 6.37 2.31
N MET A 361 10.73 6.99 1.88
CA MET A 361 10.07 8.04 2.63
C MET A 361 8.94 7.45 3.48
N ALA A 362 8.89 7.89 4.75
CA ALA A 362 7.93 7.37 5.73
C ALA A 362 8.02 5.85 5.91
N PRO A 363 9.19 5.30 6.27
CA PRO A 363 9.33 3.86 6.49
C PRO A 363 8.42 3.40 7.64
N GLY A 364 7.86 2.20 7.50
CA GLY A 364 7.03 1.58 8.54
C GLY A 364 5.52 1.65 8.34
N LEU A 365 5.06 2.17 7.19
CA LEU A 365 3.66 2.06 6.81
C LEU A 365 3.35 0.70 6.15
N ASP A 366 4.12 0.37 5.12
CA ASP A 366 3.97 -0.83 4.28
C ASP A 366 5.23 -1.71 4.33
N ALA A 367 6.19 -1.35 5.18
CA ALA A 367 7.43 -2.09 5.36
C ALA A 367 7.21 -3.42 6.11
N PRO A 368 7.85 -4.52 5.68
CA PRO A 368 7.88 -5.76 6.45
C PRO A 368 8.66 -5.57 7.76
N HIS A 369 8.44 -6.47 8.72
CA HIS A 369 9.07 -6.42 10.05
C HIS A 369 10.61 -6.35 9.98
N ASP A 370 11.22 -7.09 9.05
CA ASP A 370 12.67 -7.22 8.87
C ASP A 370 13.29 -6.04 8.10
N ALA A 371 12.52 -5.03 7.70
CA ALA A 371 13.00 -3.87 6.96
C ALA A 371 14.21 -3.15 7.61
N PRO A 372 14.28 -2.95 8.94
CA PRO A 372 15.46 -2.35 9.57
C PRO A 372 16.74 -3.19 9.40
N GLU A 373 16.63 -4.51 9.45
CA GLU A 373 17.76 -5.41 9.26
C GLU A 373 18.21 -5.43 7.80
N THR A 374 17.25 -5.46 6.87
CA THR A 374 17.51 -5.41 5.42
C THR A 374 18.16 -4.07 5.04
N ALA A 375 17.69 -2.95 5.59
CA ALA A 375 18.31 -1.65 5.41
C ALA A 375 19.75 -1.61 5.95
N LEU A 376 19.99 -2.19 7.13
CA LEU A 376 21.34 -2.26 7.71
C LEU A 376 22.28 -3.08 6.84
N LYS A 377 21.86 -4.26 6.39
CA LYS A 377 22.63 -5.14 5.49
C LYS A 377 22.92 -4.47 4.15
N ALA A 378 22.01 -3.67 3.63
CA ALA A 378 22.22 -2.88 2.42
C ALA A 378 23.23 -1.73 2.60
N GLY A 379 23.67 -1.43 3.83
CA GLY A 379 24.49 -0.26 4.14
C GLY A 379 23.68 1.04 4.16
N GLY A 380 22.43 0.94 4.62
CA GLY A 380 21.52 2.06 4.71
C GLY A 380 21.90 3.08 5.78
N VAL A 381 21.51 4.32 5.54
CA VAL A 381 21.61 5.42 6.50
C VAL A 381 20.23 6.01 6.76
N VAL A 382 20.02 6.55 7.96
CA VAL A 382 18.79 7.22 8.36
C VAL A 382 18.99 8.73 8.38
N TYR A 383 18.15 9.45 7.65
CA TYR A 383 18.03 10.90 7.74
C TYR A 383 16.78 11.27 8.53
N ARG A 384 16.93 12.23 9.44
CA ARG A 384 15.85 12.73 10.29
C ARG A 384 15.65 14.22 10.04
N PRO A 385 14.58 14.61 9.33
CA PRO A 385 14.28 16.01 9.07
C PRO A 385 14.24 16.82 10.37
N THR A 386 14.88 17.97 10.35
CA THR A 386 14.84 19.01 11.39
C THR A 386 13.42 19.58 11.54
N GLY A 387 13.17 20.34 12.61
CA GLY A 387 11.87 20.99 12.81
C GLY A 387 11.47 21.91 11.63
N ASP A 388 12.44 22.58 11.03
CA ASP A 388 12.22 23.50 9.91
C ASP A 388 11.89 22.74 8.62
N GLU A 389 12.60 21.65 8.35
CA GLU A 389 12.30 20.76 7.23
C GLU A 389 10.94 20.09 7.39
N LYS A 390 10.57 19.64 8.60
CA LYS A 390 9.24 19.09 8.87
C LYS A 390 8.14 20.10 8.57
N ARG A 391 8.33 21.38 8.96
CA ARG A 391 7.39 22.47 8.65
C ARG A 391 7.30 22.73 7.14
N MET A 392 8.43 22.73 6.44
CA MET A 392 8.47 22.86 4.98
C MET A 392 7.72 21.71 4.29
N LEU A 393 7.98 20.46 4.69
CA LEU A 393 7.29 19.29 4.14
C LEU A 393 5.77 19.37 4.37
N LEU A 394 5.34 19.80 5.55
CA LEU A 394 3.93 20.02 5.87
C LEU A 394 3.29 21.11 4.99
N ASP A 395 4.00 22.23 4.76
CA ASP A 395 3.56 23.31 3.87
C ASP A 395 3.40 22.83 2.43
N VAL A 396 4.41 22.13 1.89
CA VAL A 396 4.36 21.57 0.54
C VAL A 396 3.17 20.61 0.40
N LEU A 397 3.00 19.68 1.34
CA LEU A 397 1.91 18.71 1.28
C LEU A 397 0.52 19.36 1.36
N ALA A 398 0.33 20.32 2.26
CA ALA A 398 -0.97 20.96 2.47
C ALA A 398 -1.28 22.02 1.40
N ASN A 399 -0.40 23.00 1.25
CA ASN A 399 -0.70 24.22 0.50
C ASN A 399 -0.36 24.09 -0.98
N ARG A 400 0.69 23.33 -1.31
CA ARG A 400 1.15 23.19 -2.70
C ARG A 400 0.54 22.00 -3.41
N TYR A 401 0.42 20.87 -2.71
CA TYR A 401 -0.07 19.61 -3.28
C TYR A 401 -1.50 19.27 -2.91
N LYS A 402 -2.13 20.01 -1.98
CA LYS A 402 -3.51 19.75 -1.52
C LYS A 402 -3.70 18.32 -1.00
N MET A 403 -2.62 17.68 -0.50
CA MET A 403 -2.63 16.32 0.03
C MET A 403 -3.00 16.29 1.50
N ASP A 404 -3.97 17.11 1.87
CA ASP A 404 -4.42 17.26 3.23
C ASP A 404 -5.81 16.70 3.52
N GLY A 405 -6.46 16.14 2.51
CA GLY A 405 -7.83 15.67 2.56
C GLY A 405 -8.85 16.74 2.13
N SER A 406 -8.42 17.98 1.84
CA SER A 406 -9.29 19.04 1.35
C SER A 406 -9.70 18.85 -0.12
N ASP A 407 -8.85 18.21 -0.92
CA ASP A 407 -9.13 17.86 -2.30
C ASP A 407 -9.37 16.34 -2.42
N PRO A 408 -10.61 15.89 -2.70
CA PRO A 408 -10.93 14.47 -2.77
C PRO A 408 -10.25 13.75 -3.95
N SER A 409 -9.73 14.50 -4.93
CA SER A 409 -8.96 13.97 -6.06
C SER A 409 -7.48 13.75 -5.71
N ARG A 410 -6.94 14.51 -4.73
CA ARG A 410 -5.51 14.49 -4.36
C ARG A 410 -5.26 13.83 -3.03
N ILE A 411 -5.19 12.50 -3.07
CA ILE A 411 -5.21 11.67 -1.87
C ILE A 411 -4.18 10.56 -1.89
N SER A 412 -3.56 10.35 -0.73
CA SER A 412 -2.64 9.24 -0.51
C SER A 412 -2.66 8.86 0.96
N LYS A 413 -2.96 7.59 1.25
CA LYS A 413 -2.92 7.04 2.61
C LYS A 413 -1.56 7.30 3.26
N ALA A 414 -0.49 7.06 2.49
CA ALA A 414 0.88 7.24 2.96
C ALA A 414 1.24 8.70 3.23
N MET A 415 0.79 9.63 2.39
CA MET A 415 1.03 11.06 2.62
C MET A 415 0.25 11.57 3.82
N LEU A 416 -1.00 11.13 4.03
CA LEU A 416 -1.77 11.49 5.22
C LEU A 416 -1.13 10.93 6.51
N ALA A 417 -0.61 9.71 6.47
CA ALA A 417 0.13 9.12 7.59
C ALA A 417 1.43 9.87 7.89
N LEU A 418 2.21 10.20 6.86
CA LEU A 418 3.41 11.05 6.99
C LEU A 418 3.06 12.40 7.60
N ARG A 419 2.00 13.09 7.14
CA ARG A 419 1.56 14.38 7.71
C ARG A 419 1.19 14.27 9.19
N ALA A 420 0.46 13.21 9.57
CA ALA A 420 0.13 12.97 10.98
C ALA A 420 1.43 12.84 11.79
N ARG A 421 2.39 12.07 11.31
CA ARG A 421 3.67 11.91 11.98
C ARG A 421 4.48 13.20 12.06
N LEU A 422 4.56 13.97 10.97
CA LEU A 422 5.26 15.27 10.94
C LEU A 422 4.67 16.28 11.92
N ARG A 423 3.39 16.15 12.27
CA ARG A 423 2.70 16.93 13.33
C ARG A 423 2.94 16.39 14.75
N GLY A 424 3.71 15.33 14.90
CA GLY A 424 4.03 14.72 16.19
C GLY A 424 3.06 13.64 16.66
N VAL A 425 2.08 13.23 15.83
CA VAL A 425 1.16 12.15 16.18
C VAL A 425 1.91 10.80 16.20
N VAL A 426 1.60 9.96 17.18
CA VAL A 426 2.07 8.58 17.33
C VAL A 426 0.90 7.72 17.81
N GLY A 427 0.84 6.47 17.39
CA GLY A 427 -0.21 5.53 17.76
C GLY A 427 -1.35 5.44 16.74
N TRP A 428 -2.43 4.75 17.12
CA TRP A 428 -3.57 4.55 16.22
C TRP A 428 -4.27 5.86 15.87
N THR A 429 -4.41 6.11 14.57
CA THR A 429 -5.00 7.34 14.03
C THR A 429 -6.01 7.01 12.94
N SER A 430 -7.14 7.72 12.92
CA SER A 430 -8.07 7.72 11.79
C SER A 430 -7.65 8.81 10.81
N LEU A 431 -7.16 8.40 9.64
CA LEU A 431 -6.75 9.30 8.57
C LEU A 431 -7.97 9.92 7.89
N ASP A 432 -7.87 11.19 7.49
CA ASP A 432 -8.96 11.94 6.86
C ASP A 432 -9.13 11.60 5.36
N LEU A 433 -9.26 10.31 5.04
CA LEU A 433 -9.60 9.84 3.71
C LEU A 433 -11.03 10.23 3.33
N PRO A 434 -11.32 10.57 2.06
CA PRO A 434 -12.69 10.81 1.60
C PRO A 434 -13.63 9.63 1.84
N ALA A 435 -14.89 9.92 2.15
CA ALA A 435 -15.89 8.88 2.41
C ALA A 435 -16.05 7.91 1.22
N ALA A 436 -15.97 8.39 -0.03
CA ALA A 436 -16.04 7.55 -1.24
C ALA A 436 -14.98 6.44 -1.31
N ILE A 437 -13.94 6.51 -0.47
CA ILE A 437 -12.82 5.55 -0.46
C ILE A 437 -12.86 4.63 0.75
N VAL A 438 -13.45 5.10 1.84
CA VAL A 438 -13.64 4.30 3.05
C VAL A 438 -14.95 3.52 3.00
N ASP A 439 -15.98 4.11 2.39
CA ASP A 439 -17.34 3.60 2.27
C ASP A 439 -17.65 3.14 0.84
N THR A 440 -16.79 2.29 0.30
CA THR A 440 -16.99 1.62 -1.00
C THR A 440 -16.95 0.10 -0.83
N TRP A 441 -17.59 -0.60 -1.76
CA TRP A 441 -17.64 -2.07 -1.83
C TRP A 441 -16.61 -2.66 -2.80
N ASP A 442 -15.96 -1.84 -3.62
CA ASP A 442 -15.05 -2.34 -4.65
C ASP A 442 -13.64 -2.59 -4.10
N ASN A 443 -13.07 -1.61 -3.40
CA ASN A 443 -11.74 -1.72 -2.79
C ASN A 443 -11.53 -0.63 -1.72
N PRO A 444 -12.21 -0.71 -0.57
CA PRO A 444 -12.09 0.29 0.47
C PRO A 444 -10.68 0.31 1.04
N TRP A 445 -10.17 1.51 1.32
CA TRP A 445 -8.95 1.66 2.10
C TRP A 445 -9.32 1.73 3.57
N SER A 446 -8.64 0.93 4.40
CA SER A 446 -8.76 1.18 5.84
C SER A 446 -8.19 2.54 6.18
N SER A 447 -9.03 3.33 6.86
CA SER A 447 -8.68 4.68 7.31
C SER A 447 -7.88 4.69 8.60
N PHE A 448 -7.82 3.56 9.31
CA PHE A 448 -7.10 3.45 10.57
C PHE A 448 -5.68 2.97 10.32
N VAL A 449 -4.72 3.71 10.83
CA VAL A 449 -3.29 3.43 10.68
C VAL A 449 -2.59 3.66 11.99
N TYR A 450 -1.67 2.77 12.33
CA TYR A 450 -0.75 3.00 13.44
C TYR A 450 0.40 3.89 12.99
N ILE A 451 0.46 5.10 13.53
CA ILE A 451 1.50 6.08 13.22
C ILE A 451 2.74 5.76 14.03
N ARG A 452 3.75 5.15 13.40
CA ARG A 452 5.03 4.80 14.02
C ARG A 452 5.98 6.01 14.10
N GLU A 453 6.92 5.97 15.03
CA GLU A 453 7.92 7.03 15.18
C GLU A 453 8.79 7.21 13.93
N CYS A 454 9.17 6.09 13.30
CA CYS A 454 10.00 6.05 12.10
C CYS A 454 9.30 6.60 10.84
N LEU A 455 7.99 6.86 10.85
CA LEU A 455 7.29 7.43 9.68
C LEU A 455 7.74 8.85 9.29
N SER A 456 8.52 9.55 10.14
CA SER A 456 9.16 10.82 9.77
C SER A 456 10.59 10.66 9.26
N ASP A 457 11.16 9.47 9.37
CA ASP A 457 12.52 9.20 8.95
C ASP A 457 12.55 9.01 7.42
N ILE A 458 13.75 9.15 6.86
CA ILE A 458 14.03 8.89 5.45
C ILE A 458 15.22 7.95 5.40
N ILE A 459 15.05 6.79 4.78
CA ILE A 459 16.12 5.79 4.68
C ILE A 459 16.74 5.89 3.29
N PHE A 460 18.06 6.05 3.22
CA PHE A 460 18.80 5.99 1.96
C PHE A 460 19.65 4.72 1.95
N MET A 461 19.72 4.05 0.80
CA MET A 461 20.50 2.82 0.61
C MET A 461 21.13 2.81 -0.77
N PRO A 462 22.32 2.22 -0.96
CA PRO A 462 22.86 1.96 -2.29
C PRO A 462 21.96 0.93 -3.00
N THR A 463 21.38 1.27 -4.14
CA THR A 463 20.43 0.39 -4.85
C THR A 463 21.07 -0.96 -5.19
N THR A 464 22.35 -0.94 -5.59
CA THR A 464 23.12 -2.15 -5.96
C THR A 464 23.35 -3.10 -4.79
N LYS A 465 23.30 -2.62 -3.53
CA LYS A 465 23.41 -3.45 -2.33
C LYS A 465 22.05 -3.90 -1.80
N LEU A 466 21.00 -3.10 -2.00
CA LEU A 466 19.64 -3.46 -1.60
C LEU A 466 19.06 -4.55 -2.52
N LEU A 467 19.20 -4.40 -3.83
CA LEU A 467 18.55 -5.25 -4.82
C LEU A 467 18.75 -6.76 -4.59
N PRO A 468 19.97 -7.27 -4.28
CA PRO A 468 20.19 -8.68 -4.01
C PRO A 468 19.52 -9.20 -2.73
N LEU A 469 19.17 -8.31 -1.78
CA LEU A 469 18.54 -8.68 -0.50
C LEU A 469 17.02 -8.82 -0.61
N ILE A 470 16.44 -8.20 -1.63
CA ILE A 470 14.99 -8.16 -1.87
C ILE A 470 14.59 -8.94 -3.13
N GLU A 471 15.56 -9.60 -3.79
CA GLU A 471 15.28 -10.45 -4.94
C GLU A 471 14.40 -11.62 -4.48
N PRO A 472 13.24 -11.83 -5.11
CA PRO A 472 12.41 -13.00 -4.80
C PRO A 472 13.24 -14.26 -5.03
N LEU A 473 13.30 -15.15 -4.04
CA LEU A 473 13.86 -16.48 -4.25
C LEU A 473 13.10 -17.13 -5.41
N ASP A 474 13.81 -17.51 -6.48
CA ASP A 474 13.24 -18.20 -7.64
C ASP A 474 12.45 -19.44 -7.16
N GLY A 475 11.13 -19.30 -7.00
CA GLY A 475 10.28 -20.33 -6.40
C GLY A 475 8.88 -19.88 -5.96
N GLU A 476 8.66 -18.60 -5.60
CA GLU A 476 7.32 -18.11 -5.19
C GLU A 476 6.42 -17.66 -6.36
N GLY A 477 6.60 -18.32 -7.50
CA GLY A 477 5.65 -18.34 -8.60
C GLY A 477 5.02 -19.72 -8.66
N THR A 478 3.80 -19.85 -8.13
CA THR A 478 2.90 -21.02 -8.09
C THR A 478 2.94 -21.87 -6.82
N ASN A 479 1.75 -22.00 -6.20
CA ASN A 479 1.33 -22.97 -5.17
C ASN A 479 1.92 -22.85 -3.76
N LEU A 480 1.37 -21.91 -2.97
CA LEU A 480 1.20 -22.16 -1.53
C LEU A 480 -0.07 -23.01 -1.34
N SER A 481 0.06 -24.32 -1.49
CA SER A 481 -0.80 -25.24 -0.75
C SER A 481 -0.31 -25.27 0.69
N PRO A 482 -1.18 -25.29 1.71
CA PRO A 482 -0.73 -25.59 3.06
C PRO A 482 -0.06 -26.97 3.06
N VAL A 483 1.16 -27.03 3.59
CA VAL A 483 1.84 -28.28 3.93
C VAL A 483 0.99 -28.96 4.99
N VAL A 484 0.19 -29.94 4.58
CA VAL A 484 -0.33 -30.96 5.47
C VAL A 484 0.84 -31.88 5.76
N GLU A 485 1.36 -31.85 6.99
CA GLU A 485 2.26 -32.90 7.45
C GLU A 485 1.58 -34.26 7.26
N PRO A 486 2.19 -35.21 6.52
CA PRO A 486 1.67 -36.55 6.49
C PRO A 486 1.97 -37.19 7.84
N LEU A 487 0.92 -37.46 8.60
CA LEU A 487 0.96 -38.49 9.62
C LEU A 487 1.43 -39.80 8.97
N GLU A 488 2.30 -40.46 9.71
CA GLU A 488 3.09 -41.65 9.39
C GLU A 488 2.48 -42.67 8.42
N GLY A 489 3.35 -43.18 7.54
CA GLY A 489 3.27 -44.55 7.05
C GLY A 489 2.75 -44.72 5.63
N LYS A 490 3.67 -44.60 4.64
CA LYS A 490 3.86 -45.57 3.54
C LYS A 490 5.01 -45.14 2.62
N LYS A 491 5.97 -46.05 2.44
CA LYS A 491 7.10 -45.96 1.50
C LYS A 491 6.59 -45.71 0.08
N TYR A 492 7.23 -44.85 -0.72
CA TYR A 492 7.64 -45.15 -2.11
C TYR A 492 8.76 -44.20 -2.58
N SER A 493 9.58 -44.76 -3.47
CA SER A 493 10.93 -44.34 -3.83
C SER A 493 11.00 -43.24 -4.90
N SER A 494 12.01 -42.38 -4.75
CA SER A 494 12.75 -41.59 -5.77
C SER A 494 12.07 -41.31 -7.13
N MET A 495 11.84 -40.02 -7.43
CA MET A 495 11.70 -39.55 -8.82
C MET A 495 12.60 -38.33 -9.07
N VAL A 496 13.43 -38.48 -10.11
CA VAL A 496 14.36 -37.49 -10.68
C VAL A 496 13.58 -36.59 -11.64
N TRP A 497 13.72 -35.27 -11.50
CA TRP A 497 13.08 -34.30 -12.40
C TRP A 497 13.87 -34.15 -13.71
N ARG A 498 13.25 -34.48 -14.85
CA ARG A 498 13.69 -34.02 -16.18
C ARG A 498 12.64 -33.09 -16.77
N ARG A 499 13.10 -31.91 -17.18
CA ARG A 499 12.33 -30.83 -17.81
C ARG A 499 11.99 -31.23 -19.25
N GLN A 500 10.73 -31.13 -19.66
CA GLN A 500 10.36 -31.00 -21.08
C GLN A 500 9.55 -29.71 -21.31
N PRO A 501 9.75 -29.03 -22.45
CA PRO A 501 9.04 -27.81 -22.81
C PRO A 501 7.83 -28.06 -23.72
N ARG A 502 6.96 -27.04 -23.84
CA ARG A 502 5.75 -26.87 -24.70
C ARG A 502 4.45 -27.19 -23.95
N GLY A 503 3.36 -26.44 -24.09
CA GLY A 503 2.78 -25.86 -25.31
C GLY A 503 1.75 -26.84 -25.86
N PHE A 504 0.52 -26.34 -26.07
CA PHE A 504 -0.70 -27.00 -26.59
C PHE A 504 -1.60 -27.78 -25.62
N LEU A 505 -2.89 -27.47 -25.71
CA LEU A 505 -4.03 -28.16 -25.11
C LEU A 505 -4.11 -29.60 -25.62
N ASP A 506 -4.43 -30.54 -24.73
CA ASP A 506 -5.27 -31.69 -25.08
C ASP A 506 -6.18 -32.05 -23.89
N LEU A 507 -7.47 -32.12 -24.18
CA LEU A 507 -8.56 -32.56 -23.32
C LEU A 507 -8.47 -34.09 -23.17
N TRP A 508 -8.29 -34.60 -21.95
CA TRP A 508 -8.42 -36.03 -21.67
C TRP A 508 -9.50 -36.28 -20.61
N ILE A 509 -10.61 -36.86 -21.08
CA ILE A 509 -11.66 -37.48 -20.27
C ILE A 509 -11.12 -38.86 -19.85
N ALA A 510 -11.06 -39.12 -18.54
CA ALA A 510 -10.81 -40.45 -18.02
C ALA A 510 -12.09 -41.02 -17.40
N ILE A 511 -12.56 -42.11 -18.00
CA ILE A 511 -13.71 -42.93 -17.62
C ILE A 511 -13.28 -43.84 -16.46
N GLU A 512 -14.06 -43.86 -15.38
CA GLU A 512 -13.92 -44.85 -14.30
C GLU A 512 -14.33 -46.25 -14.80
N SER A 513 -13.42 -47.22 -14.74
CA SER A 513 -13.77 -48.64 -14.80
C SER A 513 -13.87 -49.22 -13.40
N LYS A 514 -15.10 -49.55 -12.98
CA LYS A 514 -15.37 -50.42 -11.83
C LYS A 514 -14.95 -51.86 -12.13
N GLY A 515 -14.26 -52.49 -11.19
CA GLY A 515 -14.25 -53.95 -10.96
C GLY A 515 -14.02 -54.13 -9.46
N ILE A 516 -15.02 -54.50 -8.66
CA ILE A 516 -15.59 -55.85 -8.44
C ILE A 516 -14.49 -56.88 -8.17
N SER A 517 -14.52 -57.32 -6.89
CA SER A 517 -13.75 -58.33 -6.15
C SER A 517 -12.26 -58.09 -5.98
#